data_AF-A0A2W1UQ29-F1
#
_entry.id   AF-A0A2W1UQ29-F1
#
_cell.length_a   1.000
_cell.length_b   1.000
_cell.length_c   1.000
_cell.angle_alpha   90.00
_cell.angle_beta   90.00
_cell.angle_gamma   90.00
#
_symmetry.space_group_name_H-M   'P 1'
#
loop_
_entity.id
_entity.type
_entity.pdbx_description
1 polymer ?
#
loop_
_entity_poly.entity_id
_entity_poly.type
_entity_poly.pdbx_seq_one_letter_code
_entity_poly.pdbx_strand_id
1 'polypeptide(L)'
;MSDVEAVPEVHPASTSTLAASGNALLSDEGSTRNPDGATAAVADAAAADAAVKRTLHRYLQKHRAALLAKLDGLAERQARWPVTPTGTNVLGLVKHVAGVQAGYFGEVFGRPLPDQPAWLESEDGEDMYASLDETMADVVAFHHRSAAHADATIEALDLTASGTVPWWPEGHRDVTLHRILVHMAYETARHAGHADIVREMLDGLAGDGDGNLADKSPEEWVRWREQLVDIAERAGLRDLDA
;
A
#
# COMPACT_ATOMS: atom_id res chain seq x y z
N MET A 1 32.92 17.79 20.93
CA MET A 1 31.97 16.71 21.24
C MET A 1 30.65 17.17 20.68
N SER A 2 30.21 16.53 19.60
CA SER A 2 29.01 16.93 18.85
C SER A 2 27.79 16.80 19.76
N ASP A 3 26.99 17.86 19.84
CA ASP A 3 25.67 17.82 20.46
C ASP A 3 24.80 16.84 19.65
N VAL A 4 24.59 15.65 20.23
CA VAL A 4 23.62 14.69 19.71
C VAL A 4 22.25 15.22 20.11
N GLU A 5 21.55 15.78 19.13
CA GLU A 5 20.15 16.20 19.30
C GLU A 5 19.35 15.02 19.85
N ALA A 6 18.67 15.24 20.98
CA ALA A 6 17.99 14.17 21.70
C ALA A 6 16.93 13.53 20.81
N VAL A 7 17.06 12.23 20.60
CA VAL A 7 16.09 11.43 19.85
C VAL A 7 14.73 11.51 20.55
N PRO A 8 13.66 11.97 19.88
CA PRO A 8 12.35 12.12 20.51
C PRO A 8 11.83 10.78 21.05
N GLU A 9 11.32 10.78 22.29
CA GLU A 9 10.57 9.64 22.81
C GLU A 9 9.30 9.44 21.97
N VAL A 10 9.08 8.21 21.50
CA VAL A 10 7.86 7.83 20.78
C VAL A 10 6.87 7.33 21.81
N HIS A 11 5.84 8.13 22.07
CA HIS A 11 4.67 7.70 22.83
C HIS A 11 3.58 7.30 21.83
N PRO A 12 2.88 6.17 22.02
CA PRO A 12 1.69 5.88 21.23
C PRO A 12 0.67 7.01 21.38
N ALA A 13 -0.03 7.35 20.30
CA ALA A 13 -1.01 8.42 20.31
C ALA A 13 -2.07 8.17 21.39
N SER A 14 -2.30 9.17 22.26
CA SER A 14 -3.52 9.20 23.08
C SER A 14 -4.70 9.52 22.17
N THR A 15 -5.89 9.01 22.48
CA THR A 15 -7.11 9.15 21.64
C THR A 15 -7.59 10.57 21.37
N SER A 16 -6.87 11.61 21.80
CA SER A 16 -7.18 13.03 21.69
C SER A 16 -6.71 13.69 20.38
N THR A 17 -6.04 12.99 19.46
CA THR A 17 -5.43 13.59 18.24
C THR A 17 -5.72 12.81 16.96
N LEU A 18 -6.97 12.41 16.73
CA LEU A 18 -7.37 11.82 15.45
C LEU A 18 -7.55 12.91 14.37
N ALA A 19 -6.81 12.80 13.27
CA ALA A 19 -6.98 13.65 12.08
C ALA A 19 -6.76 12.85 10.80
N ALA A 20 -7.42 13.24 9.70
CA ALA A 20 -7.21 12.59 8.42
C ALA A 20 -5.79 12.88 7.88
N SER A 21 -5.10 11.86 7.36
CA SER A 21 -3.82 12.03 6.66
C SER A 21 -3.98 11.77 5.17
N GLY A 22 -3.40 12.62 4.31
CA GLY A 22 -3.27 12.33 2.89
C GLY A 22 -3.63 13.48 1.95
N ASN A 23 -3.39 13.27 0.66
CA ASN A 23 -3.53 14.24 -0.41
C ASN A 23 -4.64 13.74 -1.37
N ALA A 24 -5.84 14.32 -1.29
CA ALA A 24 -7.08 13.89 -1.96
C ALA A 24 -7.08 13.96 -3.51
N LEU A 25 -5.92 14.14 -4.16
CA LEU A 25 -5.81 14.49 -5.58
C LEU A 25 -6.13 13.35 -6.57
N LEU A 26 -6.60 12.18 -6.11
CA LEU A 26 -6.85 11.01 -6.98
C LEU A 26 -8.26 10.41 -6.87
N SER A 27 -9.20 11.04 -6.14
CA SER A 27 -10.58 10.57 -6.01
C SER A 27 -11.48 11.12 -7.14
N ASP A 28 -11.29 10.66 -8.38
CA ASP A 28 -12.26 10.88 -9.47
C ASP A 28 -12.94 9.55 -9.83
N GLU A 29 -13.89 9.15 -8.98
CA GLU A 29 -14.78 8.00 -9.25
C GLU A 29 -15.85 8.44 -10.27
N GLY A 30 -15.46 8.52 -11.54
CA GLY A 30 -16.27 9.04 -12.64
C GLY A 30 -16.89 7.97 -13.57
N SER A 31 -18.22 8.06 -13.71
CA SER A 31 -19.15 7.26 -14.54
C SER A 31 -18.89 7.32 -16.06
N THR A 32 -19.04 6.20 -16.78
CA THR A 32 -19.23 6.22 -18.25
C THR A 32 -20.30 5.21 -18.71
N ARG A 33 -21.32 5.69 -19.45
CA ARG A 33 -22.29 4.88 -20.23
C ARG A 33 -21.82 4.73 -21.67
N ASN A 34 -22.15 3.59 -22.30
CA ASN A 34 -21.88 3.28 -23.72
C ASN A 34 -23.17 2.96 -24.49
N PRO A 35 -23.25 3.24 -25.81
CA PRO A 35 -24.17 2.54 -26.71
C PRO A 35 -23.49 1.88 -27.95
N ASP A 36 -23.90 0.63 -28.17
CA ASP A 36 -23.98 -0.32 -29.32
C ASP A 36 -23.23 -0.14 -30.67
N GLY A 37 -22.73 -1.29 -31.23
CA GLY A 37 -22.58 -1.48 -32.70
C GLY A 37 -21.61 -2.53 -33.29
N ALA A 38 -21.91 -3.83 -33.13
CA ALA A 38 -21.38 -5.11 -33.67
C ALA A 38 -20.37 -5.32 -34.85
N THR A 39 -19.80 -4.34 -35.55
CA THR A 39 -18.54 -4.53 -36.33
C THR A 39 -17.34 -3.83 -35.66
N ALA A 40 -17.65 -3.14 -34.57
CA ALA A 40 -16.74 -2.62 -33.57
C ALA A 40 -16.08 -3.70 -32.71
N ALA A 41 -16.55 -4.96 -32.68
CA ALA A 41 -16.25 -5.92 -31.60
C ALA A 41 -14.76 -6.17 -31.27
N VAL A 42 -13.84 -6.17 -32.25
CA VAL A 42 -12.39 -6.35 -31.97
C VAL A 42 -11.72 -5.03 -31.56
N ALA A 43 -12.12 -3.91 -32.18
CA ALA A 43 -11.67 -2.57 -31.77
C ALA A 43 -12.25 -2.19 -30.40
N ASP A 44 -13.45 -2.67 -30.10
CA ASP A 44 -14.17 -2.53 -28.85
C ASP A 44 -13.56 -3.43 -27.76
N ALA A 45 -13.15 -4.66 -28.09
CA ALA A 45 -12.39 -5.51 -27.18
C ALA A 45 -11.01 -4.93 -26.85
N ALA A 46 -10.26 -4.47 -27.85
CA ALA A 46 -8.97 -3.82 -27.60
C ALA A 46 -9.13 -2.50 -26.82
N ALA A 47 -10.18 -1.71 -27.11
CA ALA A 47 -10.50 -0.51 -26.36
C ALA A 47 -10.95 -0.82 -24.92
N ALA A 48 -11.70 -1.90 -24.72
CA ALA A 48 -12.12 -2.40 -23.42
C ALA A 48 -10.91 -2.89 -22.61
N ASP A 49 -10.03 -3.70 -23.19
CA ASP A 49 -8.79 -4.15 -22.55
C ASP A 49 -7.90 -2.96 -22.17
N ALA A 50 -7.77 -1.98 -23.06
CA ALA A 50 -7.03 -0.76 -22.75
C ALA A 50 -7.70 0.03 -21.61
N ALA A 51 -9.03 0.07 -21.53
CA ALA A 51 -9.76 0.71 -20.43
C ALA A 51 -9.61 -0.03 -19.10
N VAL A 52 -9.64 -1.37 -19.11
CA VAL A 52 -9.36 -2.23 -17.95
C VAL A 52 -7.94 -2.00 -17.47
N LYS A 53 -6.96 -2.05 -18.37
CA LYS A 53 -5.54 -1.81 -18.07
C LYS A 53 -5.32 -0.43 -17.44
N ARG A 54 -5.86 0.63 -18.06
CA ARG A 54 -5.80 2.00 -17.52
C ARG A 54 -6.42 2.10 -16.12
N THR A 55 -7.52 1.40 -15.89
CA THR A 55 -8.20 1.40 -14.58
C THR A 55 -7.33 0.73 -13.52
N LEU A 56 -6.87 -0.50 -13.75
CA LEU A 56 -6.01 -1.22 -12.81
C LEU A 56 -4.71 -0.46 -12.53
N HIS A 57 -4.07 0.08 -13.57
CA HIS A 57 -2.85 0.87 -13.43
C HIS A 57 -3.07 2.14 -12.59
N ARG A 58 -4.17 2.86 -12.82
CA ARG A 58 -4.55 4.02 -12.02
C ARG A 58 -4.75 3.68 -10.54
N TYR A 59 -5.48 2.59 -10.23
CA TYR A 59 -5.66 2.18 -8.82
C TYR A 59 -4.33 1.76 -8.17
N LEU A 60 -3.46 1.06 -8.89
CA LEU A 60 -2.12 0.75 -8.42
C LEU A 60 -1.32 2.03 -8.10
N GLN A 61 -1.33 3.02 -9.00
CA GLN A 61 -0.68 4.32 -8.77
C GLN A 61 -1.27 5.07 -7.58
N LYS A 62 -2.60 5.07 -7.43
CA LYS A 62 -3.30 5.65 -6.25
C LYS A 62 -2.79 5.02 -4.96
N HIS A 63 -2.78 3.70 -4.85
CA HIS A 63 -2.38 3.03 -3.62
C HIS A 63 -0.88 3.13 -3.34
N ARG A 64 -0.02 3.16 -4.37
CA ARG A 64 1.41 3.46 -4.20
C ARG A 64 1.62 4.84 -3.60
N ALA A 65 0.95 5.85 -4.15
CA ALA A 65 1.02 7.21 -3.66
C ALA A 65 0.49 7.32 -2.22
N ALA A 66 -0.64 6.68 -1.92
CA ALA A 66 -1.22 6.65 -0.58
C ALA A 66 -0.28 6.01 0.45
N LEU A 67 0.35 4.88 0.10
CA LEU A 67 1.32 4.21 0.96
C LEU A 67 2.58 5.06 1.17
N LEU A 68 3.13 5.66 0.12
CA LEU A 68 4.33 6.49 0.21
C LEU A 68 4.08 7.75 1.07
N ALA A 69 2.91 8.38 0.92
CA ALA A 69 2.50 9.53 1.73
C ALA A 69 2.41 9.20 3.23
N LYS A 70 2.35 7.91 3.62
CA LYS A 70 2.45 7.52 5.03
C LYS A 70 3.82 7.75 5.64
N LEU A 71 4.83 8.14 4.88
CA LEU A 71 6.09 8.63 5.45
C LEU A 71 6.06 10.12 5.78
N ASP A 72 5.10 10.87 5.25
CA ASP A 72 5.06 12.33 5.42
C ASP A 72 4.93 12.71 6.90
N GLY A 73 5.84 13.59 7.34
CA GLY A 73 5.90 14.08 8.72
C GLY A 73 6.53 13.13 9.74
N LEU A 74 6.92 11.91 9.37
CA LEU A 74 7.61 10.99 10.27
C LEU A 74 9.11 11.26 10.31
N ALA A 75 9.68 11.27 11.52
CA ALA A 75 11.13 11.15 11.67
C ALA A 75 11.60 9.73 11.33
N GLU A 76 12.88 9.59 10.96
CA GLU A 76 13.54 8.32 10.63
C GLU A 76 13.23 7.20 11.64
N ARG A 77 13.34 7.52 12.94
CA ARG A 77 13.07 6.58 14.02
C ARG A 77 11.60 6.17 14.10
N GLN A 78 10.66 7.10 13.89
CA GLN A 78 9.23 6.80 13.94
C GLN A 78 8.83 5.89 12.79
N ALA A 79 9.33 6.13 11.58
CA ALA A 79 9.00 5.31 10.43
C ALA A 79 9.49 3.85 10.57
N ARG A 80 10.58 3.64 11.32
CA ARG A 80 11.13 2.31 11.65
C ARG A 80 10.51 1.67 12.90
N TRP A 81 9.69 2.41 13.64
CA TRP A 81 9.22 1.97 14.94
C TRP A 81 8.19 0.83 14.80
N PRO A 82 8.41 -0.34 15.40
CA PRO A 82 7.45 -1.44 15.34
C PRO A 82 6.27 -1.16 16.27
N VAL A 83 5.05 -1.19 15.75
CA VAL A 83 3.82 -0.96 16.55
C VAL A 83 3.01 -2.24 16.80
N THR A 84 3.38 -3.35 16.17
CA THR A 84 2.72 -4.65 16.34
C THR A 84 3.69 -5.71 16.87
N PRO A 85 3.21 -6.82 17.47
CA PRO A 85 4.07 -7.93 17.88
C PRO A 85 4.85 -8.59 16.73
N THR A 86 4.39 -8.45 15.48
CA THR A 86 5.08 -8.95 14.29
C THR A 86 6.11 -7.97 13.74
N GLY A 87 6.33 -6.82 14.40
CA GLY A 87 7.34 -5.84 13.99
C GLY A 87 6.91 -4.88 12.87
N THR A 88 5.62 -4.82 12.54
CA THR A 88 5.12 -3.95 11.46
C THR A 88 5.47 -2.49 11.74
N ASN A 89 6.13 -1.85 10.79
CA ASN A 89 6.51 -0.44 10.79
C ASN A 89 6.29 0.18 9.40
N VAL A 90 6.14 1.50 9.32
CA VAL A 90 5.75 2.19 8.07
C VAL A 90 6.83 2.04 6.99
N LEU A 91 8.11 2.22 7.36
CA LEU A 91 9.22 2.19 6.41
C LEU A 91 9.38 0.80 5.79
N GLY A 92 9.23 -0.25 6.59
CA GLY A 92 9.22 -1.64 6.16
C GLY A 92 8.11 -1.94 5.16
N LEU A 93 6.89 -1.43 5.40
CA LEU A 93 5.78 -1.59 4.44
C LEU A 93 6.08 -0.94 3.08
N VAL A 94 6.69 0.25 3.07
CA VAL A 94 7.08 0.94 1.83
C VAL A 94 8.19 0.18 1.10
N LYS A 95 9.21 -0.30 1.84
CA LYS A 95 10.31 -1.11 1.30
C LYS A 95 9.80 -2.41 0.68
N HIS A 96 8.94 -3.12 1.40
CA HIS A 96 8.33 -4.36 0.94
C HIS A 96 7.58 -4.16 -0.38
N VAL A 97 6.66 -3.20 -0.44
CA VAL A 97 5.91 -2.89 -1.68
C VAL A 97 6.84 -2.49 -2.83
N ALA A 98 7.90 -1.73 -2.54
CA ALA A 98 8.91 -1.38 -3.53
C ALA A 98 9.67 -2.61 -4.07
N GLY A 99 9.90 -3.63 -3.23
CA GLY A 99 10.55 -4.87 -3.63
C GLY A 99 9.63 -5.81 -4.42
N VAL A 100 8.43 -6.07 -3.90
CA VAL A 100 7.47 -6.96 -4.59
C VAL A 100 7.11 -6.42 -5.98
N GLN A 101 6.95 -5.10 -6.17
CA GLN A 101 6.68 -4.56 -7.50
C GLN A 101 7.87 -4.70 -8.47
N ALA A 102 9.11 -4.66 -7.97
CA ALA A 102 10.31 -4.90 -8.78
C ALA A 102 10.36 -6.34 -9.27
N GLY A 103 10.03 -7.31 -8.41
CA GLY A 103 9.93 -8.73 -8.80
C GLY A 103 8.77 -8.97 -9.79
N TYR A 104 7.55 -8.58 -9.42
CA TYR A 104 6.34 -8.89 -10.19
C TYR A 104 6.24 -8.19 -11.55
N PHE A 105 6.71 -6.95 -11.69
CA PHE A 105 6.74 -6.26 -12.99
C PHE A 105 8.10 -6.33 -13.67
N GLY A 106 9.12 -6.89 -13.01
CA GLY A 106 10.44 -7.06 -13.57
C GLY A 106 10.71 -8.51 -13.95
N GLU A 107 11.24 -9.27 -13.01
CA GLU A 107 11.67 -10.66 -13.19
C GLU A 107 10.60 -11.54 -13.85
N VAL A 108 9.34 -11.46 -13.38
CA VAL A 108 8.22 -12.28 -13.87
C VAL A 108 7.98 -12.14 -15.37
N PHE A 109 8.28 -10.98 -15.96
CA PHE A 109 8.12 -10.69 -17.38
C PHE A 109 9.46 -10.59 -18.13
N GLY A 110 10.55 -11.10 -17.55
CA GLY A 110 11.88 -11.09 -18.17
C GLY A 110 12.49 -9.69 -18.31
N ARG A 111 12.10 -8.76 -17.42
CA ARG A 111 12.51 -7.35 -17.44
C ARG A 111 13.11 -6.97 -16.06
N PRO A 112 14.17 -7.63 -15.57
CA PRO A 112 14.68 -7.38 -14.21
C PRO A 112 15.01 -5.89 -14.01
N LEU A 113 14.80 -5.40 -12.79
CA LEU A 113 15.16 -4.03 -12.42
C LEU A 113 16.70 -3.90 -12.48
N PRO A 114 17.26 -2.89 -13.16
CA PRO A 114 18.69 -2.64 -13.13
C PRO A 114 19.20 -2.33 -11.72
N ASP A 115 20.40 -2.81 -11.39
CA ASP A 115 21.09 -2.57 -10.11
C ASP A 115 20.21 -2.88 -8.88
N GLN A 116 19.54 -4.03 -8.93
CA GLN A 116 18.64 -4.46 -7.87
C GLN A 116 19.38 -4.70 -6.54
N PRO A 117 18.85 -4.25 -5.39
CA PRO A 117 19.45 -4.53 -4.09
C PRO A 117 19.54 -6.03 -3.81
N ALA A 118 20.63 -6.47 -3.18
CA ALA A 118 20.86 -7.89 -2.88
C ALA A 118 19.80 -8.50 -1.95
N TRP A 119 19.17 -7.70 -1.09
CA TRP A 119 18.12 -8.17 -0.17
C TRP A 119 16.85 -8.64 -0.89
N LEU A 120 16.65 -8.30 -2.17
CA LEU A 120 15.50 -8.82 -2.95
C LEU A 120 15.57 -10.32 -3.18
N GLU A 121 16.78 -10.90 -3.09
CA GLU A 121 17.01 -12.34 -3.21
C GLU A 121 16.99 -13.04 -1.83
N SER A 122 16.78 -12.29 -0.74
CA SER A 122 16.73 -12.84 0.63
C SER A 122 15.37 -13.47 0.93
N GLU A 123 15.38 -14.65 1.54
CA GLU A 123 14.17 -15.32 2.06
C GLU A 123 13.86 -14.97 3.52
N ASP A 124 14.71 -14.17 4.18
CA ASP A 124 14.64 -13.90 5.62
C ASP A 124 13.71 -12.71 5.99
N GLY A 125 12.91 -12.22 5.03
CA GLY A 125 12.00 -11.09 5.23
C GLY A 125 12.71 -9.73 5.36
N GLU A 126 13.90 -9.60 4.78
CA GLU A 126 14.69 -8.36 4.78
C GLU A 126 14.00 -7.19 4.07
N ASP A 127 12.98 -7.46 3.28
CA ASP A 127 12.14 -6.46 2.63
C ASP A 127 11.13 -5.81 3.59
N MET A 128 10.87 -6.39 4.77
CA MET A 128 9.92 -5.89 5.77
C MET A 128 10.54 -4.91 6.79
N TYR A 129 11.83 -4.58 6.66
CA TYR A 129 12.48 -3.56 7.49
C TYR A 129 13.65 -2.91 6.75
N ALA A 130 14.00 -1.68 7.15
CA ALA A 130 15.22 -1.03 6.71
C ALA A 130 16.35 -1.29 7.73
N SER A 131 17.48 -1.83 7.25
CA SER A 131 18.69 -2.04 8.04
C SER A 131 19.34 -0.70 8.46
N LEU A 132 20.39 -0.76 9.28
CA LEU A 132 21.13 0.45 9.69
C LEU A 132 21.86 1.14 8.53
N ASP A 133 22.16 0.39 7.46
CA ASP A 133 22.88 0.88 6.28
C ASP A 133 21.94 1.45 5.20
N GLU A 134 20.62 1.30 5.37
CA GLU A 134 19.61 1.85 4.49
C GLU A 134 18.93 3.02 5.19
N THR A 135 18.85 4.20 4.58
CA THR A 135 18.09 5.34 5.11
C THR A 135 16.63 5.33 4.62
N MET A 136 15.76 6.12 5.26
CA MET A 136 14.41 6.37 4.74
C MET A 136 14.47 6.89 3.30
N ALA A 137 15.41 7.78 3.00
CA ALA A 137 15.60 8.35 1.68
C ALA A 137 15.98 7.28 0.64
N ASP A 138 16.79 6.28 1.01
CA ASP A 138 17.15 5.17 0.13
C ASP A 138 15.93 4.32 -0.22
N VAL A 139 15.07 4.03 0.76
CA VAL A 139 13.83 3.29 0.56
C VAL A 139 12.86 4.06 -0.34
N VAL A 140 12.70 5.37 -0.12
CA VAL A 140 11.86 6.23 -0.98
C VAL A 140 12.42 6.29 -2.40
N ALA A 141 13.74 6.44 -2.55
CA ALA A 141 14.39 6.44 -3.84
C ALA A 141 14.20 5.09 -4.56
N PHE A 142 14.32 3.97 -3.85
CA PHE A 142 14.08 2.64 -4.40
C PHE A 142 12.62 2.47 -4.81
N HIS A 143 11.66 2.90 -3.99
CA HIS A 143 10.24 2.90 -4.33
C HIS A 143 9.94 3.63 -5.64
N HIS A 144 10.49 4.83 -5.83
CA HIS A 144 10.31 5.57 -7.08
C HIS A 144 10.94 4.85 -8.29
N ARG A 145 12.15 4.30 -8.15
CA ARG A 145 12.81 3.56 -9.23
C ARG A 145 12.01 2.32 -9.63
N SER A 146 11.60 1.51 -8.66
CA SER A 146 10.82 0.29 -8.96
C SER A 146 9.41 0.61 -9.46
N ALA A 147 8.81 1.73 -9.05
CA ALA A 147 7.51 2.17 -9.56
C ALA A 147 7.61 2.61 -11.03
N ALA A 148 8.62 3.42 -11.38
CA ALA A 148 8.86 3.84 -12.76
C ALA A 148 9.15 2.64 -13.68
N HIS A 149 9.93 1.68 -13.19
CA HIS A 149 10.20 0.43 -13.91
C HIS A 149 8.94 -0.39 -14.13
N ALA A 150 8.12 -0.55 -13.09
CA ALA A 150 6.85 -1.24 -13.17
C ALA A 150 5.90 -0.57 -14.17
N ASP A 151 5.80 0.76 -14.13
CA ASP A 151 4.96 1.53 -15.06
C ASP A 151 5.43 1.33 -16.51
N ALA A 152 6.74 1.33 -16.77
CA ALA A 152 7.29 1.04 -18.09
C ALA A 152 6.98 -0.40 -18.58
N THR A 153 6.99 -1.39 -17.69
CA THR A 153 6.55 -2.75 -18.03
C THR A 153 5.05 -2.79 -18.33
N ILE A 154 4.23 -2.15 -17.49
CA ILE A 154 2.78 -2.10 -17.68
C ILE A 154 2.50 -1.46 -19.03
N GLU A 155 3.07 -0.30 -19.36
CA GLU A 155 2.86 0.37 -20.64
C GLU A 155 3.25 -0.50 -21.83
N ALA A 156 4.40 -1.19 -21.77
CA ALA A 156 4.95 -1.96 -22.87
C ALA A 156 4.22 -3.28 -23.19
N LEU A 157 3.48 -3.86 -22.24
CA LEU A 157 2.91 -5.21 -22.36
C LEU A 157 1.38 -5.20 -22.46
N ASP A 158 0.80 -6.09 -23.27
CA ASP A 158 -0.64 -6.31 -23.28
C ASP A 158 -1.12 -7.06 -22.04
N LEU A 159 -2.41 -6.95 -21.68
CA LEU A 159 -2.98 -7.64 -20.51
C LEU A 159 -2.82 -9.17 -20.56
N THR A 160 -2.72 -9.73 -21.76
CA THR A 160 -2.54 -11.16 -22.02
C THR A 160 -1.08 -11.60 -22.03
N ALA A 161 -0.11 -10.68 -21.92
CA ALA A 161 1.31 -11.00 -21.88
C ALA A 161 1.58 -12.00 -20.75
N SER A 162 2.24 -13.10 -21.11
CA SER A 162 2.56 -14.18 -20.18
C SER A 162 3.80 -13.85 -19.36
N GLY A 163 3.79 -14.30 -18.11
CA GLY A 163 4.95 -14.28 -17.22
C GLY A 163 4.94 -15.51 -16.32
N THR A 164 6.04 -15.73 -15.60
CA THR A 164 6.20 -16.83 -14.66
C THR A 164 6.68 -16.29 -13.32
N VAL A 165 5.98 -16.60 -12.23
CA VAL A 165 6.32 -16.20 -10.87
C VAL A 165 7.11 -17.32 -10.19
N PRO A 166 8.45 -17.25 -10.11
CA PRO A 166 9.26 -18.40 -9.73
C PRO A 166 9.06 -18.86 -8.28
N TRP A 167 8.63 -17.95 -7.39
CA TRP A 167 8.33 -18.24 -5.99
C TRP A 167 6.89 -18.72 -5.73
N TRP A 168 6.04 -18.83 -6.75
CA TRP A 168 4.71 -19.42 -6.61
C TRP A 168 4.73 -20.94 -6.86
N PRO A 169 3.78 -21.70 -6.28
CA PRO A 169 3.66 -23.13 -6.56
C PRO A 169 3.52 -23.41 -8.06
N GLU A 170 4.11 -24.52 -8.53
CA GLU A 170 4.18 -24.92 -9.95
C GLU A 170 2.83 -24.81 -10.70
N GLY A 171 1.73 -25.20 -10.06
CA GLY A 171 0.39 -25.15 -10.68
C GLY A 171 -0.23 -23.74 -10.79
N HIS A 172 0.42 -22.72 -10.24
CA HIS A 172 -0.10 -21.36 -10.14
C HIS A 172 0.85 -20.28 -10.66
N ARG A 173 2.12 -20.61 -10.93
CA ARG A 173 3.18 -19.67 -11.29
C ARG A 173 3.04 -19.04 -12.67
N ASP A 174 2.32 -19.67 -13.60
CA ASP A 174 2.05 -19.07 -14.90
C ASP A 174 0.94 -18.03 -14.78
N VAL A 175 1.24 -16.82 -15.23
CA VAL A 175 0.40 -15.63 -15.03
C VAL A 175 0.28 -14.82 -16.31
N THR A 176 -0.68 -13.91 -16.30
CA THR A 176 -0.77 -12.82 -17.28
C THR A 176 -0.50 -11.48 -16.61
N LEU A 177 -0.16 -10.44 -17.38
CA LEU A 177 -0.06 -9.08 -16.87
C LEU A 177 -1.34 -8.65 -16.13
N HIS A 178 -2.52 -9.02 -16.64
CA HIS A 178 -3.79 -8.76 -15.96
C HIS A 178 -3.80 -9.34 -14.54
N ARG A 179 -3.42 -10.62 -14.37
CA ARG A 179 -3.39 -11.26 -13.05
C ARG A 179 -2.39 -10.57 -12.11
N ILE A 180 -1.24 -10.15 -12.62
CA ILE A 180 -0.24 -9.43 -11.83
C ILE A 180 -0.68 -8.01 -11.47
N LEU A 181 -1.35 -7.28 -12.36
CA LEU A 181 -1.93 -5.97 -12.05
C LEU A 181 -2.96 -6.07 -10.92
N VAL A 182 -3.85 -7.06 -10.97
CA VAL A 182 -4.83 -7.31 -9.89
C VAL A 182 -4.12 -7.67 -8.59
N HIS A 183 -3.16 -8.59 -8.64
CA HIS A 183 -2.38 -9.00 -7.47
C HIS A 183 -1.68 -7.80 -6.81
N MET A 184 -0.97 -6.98 -7.59
CA MET A 184 -0.22 -5.84 -7.07
C MET A 184 -1.11 -4.69 -6.60
N ALA A 185 -2.27 -4.46 -7.22
CA ALA A 185 -3.23 -3.49 -6.71
C ALA A 185 -3.76 -3.91 -5.33
N TYR A 186 -4.13 -5.18 -5.17
CA TYR A 186 -4.56 -5.73 -3.89
C TYR A 186 -3.45 -5.69 -2.84
N GLU A 187 -2.23 -6.12 -3.20
CA GLU A 187 -1.07 -6.13 -2.31
C GLU A 187 -0.79 -4.72 -1.77
N THR A 188 -0.71 -3.74 -2.67
CA THR A 188 -0.42 -2.35 -2.33
C THR A 188 -1.54 -1.76 -1.45
N ALA A 189 -2.81 -2.00 -1.80
CA ALA A 189 -3.95 -1.51 -1.02
C ALA A 189 -3.98 -2.12 0.39
N ARG A 190 -3.65 -3.43 0.52
CA ARG A 190 -3.57 -4.10 1.81
C ARG A 190 -2.49 -3.49 2.71
N HIS A 191 -1.30 -3.23 2.17
CA HIS A 191 -0.23 -2.60 2.94
C HIS A 191 -0.48 -1.11 3.22
N ALA A 192 -1.18 -0.38 2.34
CA ALA A 192 -1.64 0.97 2.62
C ALA A 192 -2.61 0.99 3.83
N GLY A 193 -3.57 0.05 3.88
CA GLY A 193 -4.46 -0.10 5.04
C GLY A 193 -3.74 -0.52 6.32
N HIS A 194 -2.70 -1.36 6.25
CA HIS A 194 -1.84 -1.61 7.40
C HIS A 194 -1.15 -0.33 7.87
N ALA A 195 -0.63 0.47 6.94
CA ALA A 195 0.05 1.72 7.25
C ALA A 195 -0.90 2.77 7.86
N ASP A 196 -2.18 2.79 7.48
CA ASP A 196 -3.21 3.62 8.14
C ASP A 196 -3.29 3.33 9.65
N ILE A 197 -3.41 2.06 10.03
CA ILE A 197 -3.48 1.65 11.44
C ILE A 197 -2.16 1.93 12.17
N VAL A 198 -1.02 1.73 11.49
CA VAL A 198 0.29 2.06 12.07
C VAL A 198 0.40 3.56 12.35
N ARG A 199 -0.03 4.42 11.42
CA ARG A 199 -0.04 5.88 11.63
C ARG A 199 -0.98 6.27 12.77
N GLU A 200 -2.18 5.72 12.80
CA GLU A 200 -3.14 5.99 13.88
C GLU A 200 -2.55 5.67 15.26
N MET A 201 -1.80 4.57 15.38
CA MET A 201 -1.11 4.20 16.62
C MET A 201 0.10 5.10 16.95
N LEU A 202 0.83 5.58 15.94
CA LEU A 202 2.05 6.38 16.13
C LEU A 202 1.75 7.84 16.48
N ASP A 203 0.84 8.49 15.74
CA ASP A 203 0.62 9.93 15.81
C ASP A 203 -0.86 10.34 15.73
N GLY A 204 -1.78 9.37 15.65
CA GLY A 204 -3.22 9.62 15.56
C GLY A 204 -3.70 10.00 14.16
N LEU A 205 -2.83 10.01 13.16
CA LEU A 205 -3.26 10.25 11.78
C LEU A 205 -3.89 9.01 11.17
N ALA A 206 -5.11 9.14 10.66
CA ALA A 206 -5.92 8.02 10.15
C ALA A 206 -6.37 8.24 8.70
N GLY A 207 -6.60 7.14 7.97
CA GLY A 207 -7.10 7.13 6.59
C GLY A 207 -6.15 7.82 5.60
N ASP A 208 -6.58 7.96 4.34
CA ASP A 208 -5.79 8.50 3.22
C ASP A 208 -6.28 9.88 2.71
N GLY A 209 -7.18 10.52 3.46
CA GLY A 209 -7.69 11.86 3.15
C GLY A 209 -8.74 11.88 2.05
N ASP A 210 -9.23 10.72 1.59
CA ASP A 210 -10.23 10.60 0.52
C ASP A 210 -11.69 10.77 0.98
N GLY A 211 -11.89 11.08 2.27
CA GLY A 211 -13.21 11.31 2.85
C GLY A 211 -13.93 10.05 3.35
N ASN A 212 -13.29 8.89 3.35
CA ASN A 212 -13.86 7.65 3.93
C ASN A 212 -13.95 7.66 5.46
N LEU A 213 -13.26 8.59 6.13
CA LEU A 213 -13.43 8.81 7.57
C LEU A 213 -14.60 9.75 7.85
N ALA A 214 -15.43 9.36 8.82
CA ALA A 214 -16.54 10.20 9.27
C ALA A 214 -16.01 11.54 9.80
N ASP A 215 -16.66 12.63 9.39
CA ASP A 215 -16.36 13.96 9.91
C ASP A 215 -16.80 14.06 11.38
N LYS A 216 -15.84 13.93 12.29
CA LYS A 216 -16.01 13.93 13.74
C LYS A 216 -14.87 14.72 14.38
N SER A 217 -15.20 15.55 15.34
CA SER A 217 -14.24 16.16 16.26
C SER A 217 -13.51 15.11 17.11
N PRO A 218 -12.33 15.41 17.67
CA PRO A 218 -11.63 14.52 18.58
C PRO A 218 -12.50 14.03 19.75
N GLU A 219 -13.33 14.91 20.33
CA GLU A 219 -14.24 14.55 21.43
C GLU A 219 -15.37 13.61 20.97
N GLU A 220 -15.84 13.76 19.73
CA GLU A 220 -16.80 12.83 19.13
C GLU A 220 -16.18 11.46 18.87
N TRP A 221 -14.91 11.40 18.46
CA TRP A 221 -14.20 10.13 18.31
C TRP A 221 -14.01 9.40 19.64
N VAL A 222 -13.69 10.12 20.72
CA VAL A 222 -13.59 9.52 22.07
C VAL A 222 -14.93 8.91 22.49
N ARG A 223 -16.03 9.68 22.40
CA ARG A 223 -17.37 9.18 22.75
C ARG A 223 -17.81 8.02 21.87
N TRP A 224 -17.48 8.07 20.57
CA TRP A 224 -17.76 7.00 19.62
C TRP A 224 -17.03 5.72 20.03
N ARG A 225 -15.74 5.80 20.39
CA ARG A 225 -14.95 4.66 20.87
C ARG A 225 -15.53 4.08 22.16
N GLU A 226 -15.90 4.91 23.14
CA GLU A 226 -16.53 4.47 24.39
C GLU A 226 -17.83 3.70 24.13
N GLN A 227 -18.67 4.21 23.21
CA GLN A 227 -19.88 3.52 22.78
C GLN A 227 -19.58 2.15 22.14
N LEU A 228 -18.56 2.05 21.30
CA LEU A 228 -18.16 0.77 20.68
C LEU A 228 -17.64 -0.24 21.72
N VAL A 229 -16.94 0.23 22.75
CA VAL A 229 -16.50 -0.62 23.88
C VAL A 229 -17.70 -1.16 24.65
N ASP A 230 -18.67 -0.32 25.03
CA ASP A 230 -19.91 -0.78 25.71
C ASP A 230 -20.65 -1.83 24.88
N ILE A 231 -20.76 -1.62 23.57
CA ILE A 231 -21.39 -2.58 22.65
C ILE A 231 -20.64 -3.92 22.67
N ALA A 232 -19.31 -3.91 22.60
CA ALA A 232 -18.49 -5.11 22.57
C ALA A 232 -18.59 -5.90 23.89
N GLU A 233 -18.51 -5.22 25.04
CA GLU A 233 -18.64 -5.83 26.36
C GLU A 233 -20.01 -6.49 26.54
N ARG A 234 -21.08 -5.77 26.18
CA ARG A 234 -22.45 -6.28 26.33
C ARG A 234 -22.79 -7.38 25.33
N ALA A 235 -22.21 -7.37 24.13
CA ALA A 235 -22.39 -8.44 23.16
C ALA A 235 -21.87 -9.77 23.68
N GLY A 236 -20.73 -9.77 24.39
CA GLY A 236 -20.14 -10.97 25.00
C GLY A 236 -20.93 -11.54 26.18
N LEU A 237 -21.91 -10.81 26.70
CA LEU A 237 -22.74 -11.23 27.84
C LEU A 237 -24.14 -11.69 27.43
N ARG A 238 -24.54 -11.58 26.16
CA ARG A 238 -25.92 -11.86 25.71
C ARG A 238 -26.37 -13.31 25.90
N ASP A 239 -25.43 -14.26 25.97
CA ASP A 239 -25.73 -15.68 26.17
C ASP A 239 -25.63 -16.14 27.64
N LEU A 240 -25.32 -15.22 28.58
CA LEU A 240 -25.22 -15.52 30.01
C LEU A 240 -26.50 -15.20 30.79
N ASP A 241 -27.44 -14.48 30.16
CA ASP A 241 -28.73 -14.07 30.73
C ASP A 241 -29.95 -14.83 30.14
N ALA A 242 -29.72 -15.91 29.37
CA ALA A 242 -30.74 -16.80 28.80
C ALA A 242 -30.73 -18.19 29.47
#